data_AF-A0A917UKD0-F1
#
_entry.id   AF-A0A917UKD0-F1
#
_cell.length_a   1.000
_cell.length_b   1.000
_cell.length_c   1.000
_cell.angle_alpha   90.00
_cell.angle_beta   90.00
_cell.angle_gamma   90.00
#
_symmetry.space_group_name_H-M   'P 1'
#
loop_
_entity.id
_entity.type
_entity.pdbx_description
1 polymer ?
#
loop_
_entity_poly.entity_id
_entity_poly.type
_entity_poly.pdbx_seq_one_letter_code
_entity_poly.pdbx_strand_id
1 'polypeptide(L)'
;MNRSGKRRGGLIGVPLSAVVGGAVQPAVAAPVRDAGDRATPFRKSPVRSTEREIARTLSASLRDPRWREQVRTAVLGTEDVDLQALTGRTAAPAGGKPLASVSAADRRLAGLKGLPASTGSPLRVRLGSPSTRPHLDAGVTPRIAVAAADDHAKDITAYDSQGHAHAVDAARVPDRPLYILDIDVTKAHRVGLKVLQKAFADKAPASRPPYVDERAGPRRERRRSDVRPGQAPPFGDRREPGRPAEQDTRRRRA
;
A
#
# COMPACT_ATOMS: atom_id res chain seq x y z
N MET A 1 43.60 -29.25 16.72
CA MET A 1 45.06 -29.06 16.53
C MET A 1 45.34 -27.75 15.81
N ASN A 2 46.40 -27.04 16.19
CA ASN A 2 46.87 -25.83 15.51
C ASN A 2 47.36 -26.12 14.08
N ARG A 3 47.33 -25.09 13.23
CA ARG A 3 48.56 -24.71 12.50
C ARG A 3 48.59 -23.21 12.17
N SER A 4 49.58 -22.53 12.73
CA SER A 4 49.89 -21.12 12.46
C SER A 4 50.85 -21.02 11.26
N GLY A 5 50.67 -20.01 10.42
CA GLY A 5 51.58 -19.69 9.31
C GLY A 5 52.08 -18.25 9.42
N LYS A 6 53.35 -18.06 9.79
CA LYS A 6 53.98 -16.74 9.91
C LYS A 6 55.46 -16.81 9.52
N ARG A 7 55.87 -16.05 8.49
CA ARG A 7 57.23 -15.67 8.03
C ARG A 7 57.08 -14.89 6.71
N ARG A 8 58.00 -14.05 6.22
CA ARG A 8 59.02 -13.10 6.77
C ARG A 8 59.86 -12.62 5.56
N GLY A 9 60.32 -11.36 5.55
CA GLY A 9 61.30 -10.83 4.57
C GLY A 9 60.66 -10.03 3.43
N GLY A 10 61.30 -8.98 2.87
CA GLY A 10 62.64 -8.42 3.11
C GLY A 10 62.67 -6.88 2.96
N LEU A 11 63.84 -6.25 3.17
CA LEU A 11 63.97 -4.81 3.44
C LEU A 11 65.20 -4.19 2.74
N ILE A 12 64.98 -3.35 1.70
CA ILE A 12 65.91 -2.44 0.96
C ILE A 12 64.98 -1.43 0.22
N GLY A 13 65.23 -0.13 -0.04
CA GLY A 13 66.20 0.91 0.36
C GLY A 13 65.62 2.30 -0.04
N VAL A 14 65.83 3.42 0.66
CA VAL A 14 66.92 4.43 0.56
C VAL A 14 67.10 5.03 -0.86
N PRO A 15 67.15 6.38 -1.09
CA PRO A 15 66.81 7.56 -0.24
C PRO A 15 65.93 8.67 -0.91
N LEU A 16 65.69 9.74 -0.15
CA LEU A 16 65.35 11.13 -0.50
C LEU A 16 65.07 11.53 -1.97
N SER A 17 63.96 12.26 -2.15
CA SER A 17 64.02 13.65 -2.66
C SER A 17 62.78 14.44 -2.22
N ALA A 18 62.98 15.70 -1.82
CA ALA A 18 61.93 16.59 -1.34
C ALA A 18 61.68 17.72 -2.35
N VAL A 19 60.43 17.90 -2.76
CA VAL A 19 59.93 19.14 -3.38
C VAL A 19 58.59 19.48 -2.74
N VAL A 20 58.50 20.69 -2.18
CA VAL A 20 57.26 21.29 -1.68
C VAL A 20 56.80 22.31 -2.71
N GLY A 21 55.55 22.24 -3.17
CA GLY A 21 54.96 23.28 -4.01
C GLY A 21 53.81 22.80 -4.90
N GLY A 22 52.57 23.00 -4.44
CA GLY A 22 51.38 22.76 -5.24
C GLY A 22 50.32 21.93 -4.51
N ALA A 23 49.37 22.60 -3.84
CA ALA A 23 48.25 21.95 -3.16
C ALA A 23 47.14 21.53 -4.15
N VAL A 24 47.46 20.63 -5.08
CA VAL A 24 46.45 19.83 -5.78
C VAL A 24 46.20 18.62 -4.89
N GLN A 25 45.08 18.57 -4.16
CA GLN A 25 44.80 17.45 -3.27
C GLN A 25 44.65 16.15 -4.07
N PRO A 26 45.57 15.17 -3.96
CA PRO A 26 45.30 13.83 -4.44
C PRO A 26 44.35 13.17 -3.45
N ALA A 27 43.32 12.49 -3.95
CA ALA A 27 42.44 11.68 -3.12
C ALA A 27 43.21 10.48 -2.56
N VAL A 28 43.87 10.65 -1.41
CA VAL A 28 44.50 9.55 -0.68
C VAL A 28 43.38 8.69 -0.11
N ALA A 29 43.13 7.55 -0.77
CA ALA A 29 42.31 6.50 -0.20
C ALA A 29 42.93 6.06 1.12
N ALA A 30 42.29 6.44 2.24
CA ALA A 30 42.71 5.96 3.55
C ALA A 30 42.64 4.43 3.55
N PRO A 31 43.66 3.70 4.05
CA PRO A 31 43.52 2.27 4.25
C PRO A 31 42.34 2.06 5.19
N VAL A 32 41.33 1.33 4.71
CA VAL A 32 40.21 0.86 5.54
C VAL A 32 40.85 0.06 6.67
N ARG A 33 40.87 0.64 7.87
CA ARG A 33 41.07 -0.14 9.08
C ARG A 33 39.93 -1.14 9.09
N ASP A 34 40.25 -2.43 9.18
CA ASP A 34 39.34 -3.48 9.61
C ASP A 34 38.91 -3.20 11.07
N ALA A 35 38.05 -2.20 11.22
CA ALA A 35 37.13 -2.12 12.33
C ALA A 35 36.14 -3.25 12.11
N GLY A 36 36.47 -4.41 12.68
CA GLY A 36 35.79 -5.69 12.44
C GLY A 36 34.28 -5.52 12.35
N ASP A 37 33.73 -6.07 11.26
CA ASP A 37 32.42 -5.74 10.69
C ASP A 37 31.27 -5.91 11.70
N ARG A 38 31.05 -4.88 12.51
CA ARG A 38 29.76 -4.64 13.15
C ARG A 38 28.82 -4.20 12.05
N ALA A 39 28.30 -5.20 11.34
CA ALA A 39 27.18 -5.07 10.42
C ALA A 39 26.11 -4.19 11.10
N THR A 40 26.04 -2.93 10.67
CA THR A 40 25.14 -1.98 11.31
C THR A 40 23.72 -2.50 11.16
N PRO A 41 22.93 -2.61 12.24
CA PRO A 41 21.62 -3.25 12.18
C PRO A 41 20.78 -2.53 11.13
N PHE A 42 20.37 -3.31 10.12
CA PHE A 42 19.65 -2.90 8.91
C PHE A 42 18.76 -1.68 9.20
N ARG A 43 19.07 -0.51 8.60
CA ARG A 43 18.42 0.77 8.93
C ARG A 43 16.90 0.54 8.98
N LYS A 44 16.29 0.74 10.15
CA LYS A 44 14.89 0.39 10.41
C LYS A 44 13.99 1.05 9.36
N SER A 45 13.55 0.27 8.37
CA SER A 45 12.77 0.79 7.25
C SER A 45 11.48 1.44 7.77
N PRO A 46 11.18 2.71 7.40
CA PRO A 46 9.98 3.40 7.87
C PRO A 46 8.68 2.62 7.63
N VAL A 47 8.59 1.99 6.45
CA VAL A 47 7.55 1.03 6.07
C VAL A 47 7.40 -0.08 7.11
N ARG A 48 8.50 -0.78 7.43
CA ARG A 48 8.52 -1.90 8.38
C ARG A 48 8.26 -1.47 9.82
N SER A 49 8.54 -0.22 10.21
CA SER A 49 8.09 0.31 11.51
C SER A 49 6.60 0.60 11.54
N THR A 50 6.04 1.18 10.47
CA THR A 50 4.60 1.51 10.39
C THR A 50 3.74 0.25 10.28
N GLU A 51 4.16 -0.79 9.55
CA GLU A 51 3.47 -2.09 9.55
C GLU A 51 3.41 -2.72 10.96
N ARG A 52 4.50 -2.66 11.73
CA ARG A 52 4.54 -3.16 13.12
C ARG A 52 3.68 -2.33 14.06
N GLU A 53 3.63 -1.02 13.86
CA GLU A 53 2.75 -0.10 14.59
C GLU A 53 1.27 -0.47 14.34
N ILE A 54 0.89 -0.64 13.07
CA ILE A 54 -0.46 -1.08 12.67
C ILE A 54 -0.78 -2.45 13.27
N ALA A 55 0.11 -3.43 13.16
CA ALA A 55 -0.12 -4.77 13.70
C ALA A 55 -0.32 -4.78 15.22
N ARG A 56 0.45 -3.99 15.99
CA ARG A 56 0.25 -3.88 17.45
C ARG A 56 -1.05 -3.19 17.81
N THR A 57 -1.38 -2.06 17.17
CA THR A 57 -2.62 -1.33 17.44
C THR A 57 -3.85 -2.17 17.05
N LEU A 58 -3.77 -2.89 15.94
CA LEU A 58 -4.78 -3.86 15.52
C LEU A 58 -4.90 -5.02 16.52
N SER A 59 -3.79 -5.58 16.99
CA SER A 59 -3.81 -6.64 18.02
C SER A 59 -4.47 -6.17 19.32
N ALA A 60 -4.09 -4.99 19.80
CA ALA A 60 -4.69 -4.37 20.98
C ALA A 60 -6.19 -4.08 20.79
N SER A 61 -6.63 -3.70 19.57
CA SER A 61 -8.04 -3.50 19.27
C SER A 61 -8.87 -4.78 19.38
N LEU A 62 -8.30 -5.97 19.11
CA LEU A 62 -8.98 -7.26 19.27
C LEU A 62 -9.34 -7.61 20.73
N ARG A 63 -8.94 -6.80 21.71
CA ARG A 63 -9.49 -6.86 23.08
C ARG A 63 -10.99 -6.57 23.11
N ASP A 64 -11.49 -5.65 22.28
CA ASP A 64 -12.93 -5.38 22.12
C ASP A 64 -13.62 -6.62 21.50
N PRO A 65 -14.57 -7.27 22.21
CA PRO A 65 -15.26 -8.44 21.70
C PRO A 65 -16.10 -8.17 20.44
N ARG A 66 -16.72 -6.98 20.31
CA ARG A 66 -17.57 -6.63 19.17
C ARG A 66 -16.72 -6.47 17.91
N TRP A 67 -15.60 -5.77 18.04
CA TRP A 67 -14.64 -5.64 16.95
C TRP A 67 -14.03 -6.99 16.57
N ARG A 68 -13.59 -7.80 17.55
CA ARG A 68 -13.02 -9.13 17.29
C ARG A 68 -14.00 -10.01 16.52
N GLU A 69 -15.30 -9.95 16.83
CA GLU A 69 -16.33 -10.67 16.10
C GLU A 69 -16.52 -10.15 14.67
N GLN A 70 -16.54 -8.83 14.47
CA GLN A 70 -16.61 -8.23 13.12
C GLN A 70 -15.41 -8.64 12.25
N VAL A 71 -14.19 -8.66 12.82
CA VAL A 71 -12.99 -9.14 12.11
C VAL A 71 -13.10 -10.63 11.79
N ARG A 72 -13.54 -11.45 12.75
CA ARG A 72 -13.75 -12.89 12.56
C ARG A 72 -14.71 -13.18 11.40
N THR A 73 -15.91 -12.59 11.43
CA THR A 73 -16.92 -12.78 10.38
C THR A 73 -16.41 -12.34 9.00
N ALA A 74 -15.65 -11.25 8.92
CA ALA A 74 -15.06 -10.79 7.67
C ALA A 74 -13.99 -11.77 7.11
N VAL A 75 -13.08 -12.27 7.96
CA VAL A 75 -11.98 -13.17 7.56
C VAL A 75 -12.46 -14.61 7.32
N LEU A 76 -13.57 -15.02 7.92
CA LEU A 76 -14.21 -16.30 7.61
C LEU A 76 -14.96 -16.24 6.27
N GLY A 77 -15.65 -15.14 5.99
CA GLY A 77 -16.44 -14.94 4.76
C GLY A 77 -15.66 -14.56 3.51
N THR A 78 -14.38 -14.18 3.60
CA THR A 78 -13.54 -13.82 2.45
C THR A 78 -12.07 -14.10 2.76
N GLU A 79 -11.29 -14.55 1.76
CA GLU A 79 -9.87 -14.92 1.96
C GLU A 79 -8.99 -13.72 2.35
N ASP A 80 -9.19 -12.58 1.67
CA ASP A 80 -8.50 -11.31 1.92
C ASP A 80 -9.50 -10.21 2.28
N VAL A 81 -9.24 -9.48 3.37
CA VAL A 81 -10.09 -8.38 3.85
C VAL A 81 -9.33 -7.06 3.82
N ASP A 82 -9.78 -6.10 3.01
CA ASP A 82 -9.25 -4.73 2.98
C ASP A 82 -9.37 -4.06 4.36
N LEU A 83 -8.26 -3.55 4.89
CA LEU A 83 -8.19 -3.03 6.26
C LEU A 83 -9.06 -1.77 6.46
N GLN A 84 -9.15 -0.89 5.46
CA GLN A 84 -9.99 0.31 5.54
C GLN A 84 -11.48 -0.02 5.38
N ALA A 85 -11.82 -1.01 4.55
CA ALA A 85 -13.18 -1.53 4.49
C ALA A 85 -13.60 -2.20 5.81
N LEU A 86 -12.64 -2.75 6.56
CA LEU A 86 -12.87 -3.32 7.88
C LEU A 86 -13.03 -2.23 8.96
N THR A 87 -12.13 -1.25 9.05
CA THR A 87 -12.23 -0.16 10.04
C THR A 87 -13.39 0.80 9.76
N GLY A 88 -13.72 1.06 8.49
CA GLY A 88 -14.81 1.95 8.08
C GLY A 88 -16.22 1.42 8.37
N ARG A 89 -16.39 0.10 8.50
CA ARG A 89 -17.68 -0.51 8.93
C ARG A 89 -17.97 -0.34 10.42
N THR A 90 -16.96 0.01 11.22
CA THR A 90 -17.07 0.18 12.67
C THR A 90 -17.65 1.55 13.03
N ALA A 91 -18.97 1.71 12.94
CA ALA A 91 -19.67 2.93 13.38
C ALA A 91 -19.72 3.10 14.91
N ALA A 92 -19.21 2.14 15.69
CA ALA A 92 -19.33 2.11 17.15
C ALA A 92 -18.19 2.87 17.86
N PRO A 93 -18.49 3.75 18.84
CA PRO A 93 -17.47 4.55 19.54
C PRO A 93 -16.48 3.73 20.39
N ALA A 94 -16.77 2.46 20.71
CA ALA A 94 -15.93 1.60 21.55
C ALA A 94 -14.54 1.29 20.95
N GLY A 95 -14.44 1.19 19.62
CA GLY A 95 -13.16 0.98 18.92
C GLY A 95 -12.43 2.27 18.51
N GLY A 96 -13.00 3.44 18.78
CA GLY A 96 -12.69 4.68 18.06
C GLY A 96 -11.20 5.07 18.03
N LYS A 97 -10.52 5.11 19.18
CA LYS A 97 -9.11 5.55 19.26
C LYS A 97 -8.12 4.58 18.60
N PRO A 98 -8.13 3.25 18.90
CA PRO A 98 -7.27 2.31 18.19
C PRO A 98 -7.52 2.25 16.68
N LEU A 99 -8.79 2.23 16.24
CA LEU A 99 -9.12 2.11 14.82
C LEU A 99 -8.82 3.38 14.03
N ALA A 100 -8.94 4.56 14.64
CA ALA A 100 -8.46 5.81 14.05
C ALA A 100 -6.92 5.83 13.92
N SER A 101 -6.19 5.31 14.91
CA SER A 101 -4.73 5.16 14.85
C SER A 101 -4.29 4.19 13.75
N VAL A 102 -4.95 3.02 13.63
CA VAL A 102 -4.75 2.06 12.52
C VAL A 102 -4.97 2.76 11.18
N SER A 103 -6.08 3.48 11.01
CA SER A 103 -6.43 4.15 9.76
C SER A 103 -5.48 5.32 9.42
N ALA A 104 -4.92 6.00 10.43
CA ALA A 104 -3.92 7.04 10.23
C ALA A 104 -2.56 6.47 9.82
N ALA A 105 -2.12 5.38 10.48
CA ALA A 105 -0.88 4.69 10.16
C ALA A 105 -0.94 4.00 8.78
N ASP A 106 -2.09 3.45 8.39
CA ASP A 106 -2.33 2.88 7.06
C ASP A 106 -2.20 3.94 5.93
N ARG A 107 -2.80 5.13 6.11
CA ARG A 107 -2.59 6.27 5.19
C ARG A 107 -1.13 6.73 5.15
N ARG A 108 -0.41 6.71 6.28
CA ARG A 108 1.03 6.99 6.33
C ARG A 108 1.83 5.96 5.54
N LEU A 109 1.47 4.67 5.64
CA LEU A 109 2.08 3.60 4.86
C LEU A 109 1.85 3.78 3.35
N ALA A 110 0.62 4.13 2.94
CA ALA A 110 0.31 4.46 1.55
C ALA A 110 1.20 5.61 1.02
N GLY A 111 1.34 6.70 1.80
CA GLY A 111 2.23 7.81 1.46
C GLY A 111 3.71 7.40 1.36
N LEU A 112 4.21 6.58 2.29
CA LEU A 112 5.57 6.01 2.24
C LEU A 112 5.81 5.08 1.03
N LYS A 113 4.74 4.55 0.42
CA LYS A 113 4.76 3.75 -0.81
C LYS A 113 4.51 4.57 -2.08
N GLY A 114 4.36 5.89 -1.97
CA GLY A 114 4.05 6.77 -3.10
C GLY A 114 2.63 6.61 -3.67
N LEU A 115 1.72 5.99 -2.91
CA LEU A 115 0.34 5.76 -3.33
C LEU A 115 -0.53 6.99 -3.00
N PRO A 116 -1.39 7.46 -3.92
CA PRO A 116 -2.27 8.60 -3.68
C PRO A 116 -3.32 8.28 -2.62
N ALA A 117 -3.78 9.29 -1.87
CA ALA A 117 -4.75 9.10 -0.79
C ALA A 117 -6.11 8.50 -1.23
N SER A 118 -6.45 8.60 -2.52
CA SER A 118 -7.65 7.99 -3.13
C SER A 118 -7.53 6.49 -3.40
N THR A 119 -6.38 5.86 -3.13
CA THR A 119 -6.13 4.42 -3.33
C THR A 119 -6.98 3.52 -2.41
N GLY A 120 -7.44 4.06 -1.28
CA GLY A 120 -7.85 3.28 -0.13
C GLY A 120 -6.66 2.57 0.53
N SER A 121 -6.92 1.63 1.44
CA SER A 121 -5.85 0.92 2.14
C SER A 121 -4.98 0.09 1.19
N PRO A 122 -3.65 0.16 1.29
CA PRO A 122 -2.76 -0.82 0.67
C PRO A 122 -2.70 -2.14 1.45
N LEU A 123 -3.30 -2.23 2.64
CA LEU A 123 -3.23 -3.38 3.53
C LEU A 123 -4.47 -4.26 3.46
N ARG A 124 -4.22 -5.57 3.53
CA ARG A 124 -5.20 -6.63 3.69
C ARG A 124 -4.91 -7.46 4.94
N VAL A 125 -5.97 -7.96 5.56
CA VAL A 125 -5.92 -8.95 6.65
C VAL A 125 -6.43 -10.27 6.10
N ARG A 126 -5.66 -11.35 6.27
CA ARG A 126 -6.04 -12.71 5.86
C ARG A 126 -5.75 -13.73 6.96
N LEU A 127 -6.40 -14.89 6.91
CA LEU A 127 -6.05 -16.00 7.78
C LEU A 127 -4.74 -16.66 7.31
N GLY A 128 -3.79 -16.83 8.21
CA GLY A 128 -2.45 -17.36 7.90
C GLY A 128 -2.41 -18.85 7.57
N SER A 129 -3.40 -19.62 8.05
CA SER A 129 -3.62 -21.00 7.58
C SER A 129 -5.11 -21.36 7.63
N PRO A 130 -5.71 -21.88 6.54
CA PRO A 130 -7.09 -22.36 6.53
C PRO A 130 -7.39 -23.42 7.60
N SER A 131 -6.40 -24.26 7.97
CA SER A 131 -6.55 -25.28 9.02
C SER A 131 -6.82 -24.70 10.41
N THR A 132 -6.60 -23.39 10.62
CA THR A 132 -6.91 -22.72 11.89
C THR A 132 -8.34 -22.17 11.96
N ARG A 133 -9.16 -22.27 10.88
CA ARG A 133 -10.57 -21.85 10.89
C ARG A 133 -11.38 -22.46 12.06
N PRO A 134 -11.36 -23.78 12.33
CA PRO A 134 -12.16 -24.36 13.41
C PRO A 134 -11.82 -23.80 14.81
N HIS A 135 -10.56 -23.43 15.03
CA HIS A 135 -10.12 -22.80 16.27
C HIS A 135 -10.65 -21.36 16.39
N LEU A 136 -10.76 -20.65 15.27
CA LEU A 136 -11.35 -19.32 15.22
C LEU A 136 -12.88 -19.36 15.41
N ASP A 137 -13.55 -20.36 14.84
CA ASP A 137 -14.98 -20.64 15.05
C ASP A 137 -15.28 -20.97 16.52
N ALA A 138 -14.41 -21.76 17.17
CA ALA A 138 -14.41 -22.03 18.60
C ALA A 138 -14.04 -20.81 19.49
N GLY A 139 -13.81 -19.64 18.90
CA GLY A 139 -13.57 -18.39 19.62
C GLY A 139 -12.16 -18.20 20.16
N VAL A 140 -11.18 -19.00 19.73
CA VAL A 140 -9.76 -18.81 20.13
C VAL A 140 -9.27 -17.47 19.61
N THR A 141 -8.80 -16.61 20.53
CA THR A 141 -8.30 -15.27 20.17
C THR A 141 -7.09 -15.37 19.23
N PRO A 142 -7.16 -14.79 18.02
CA PRO A 142 -6.07 -14.81 17.05
C PRO A 142 -4.91 -13.90 17.45
N ARG A 143 -3.73 -14.18 16.93
CA ARG A 143 -2.56 -13.28 16.93
C ARG A 143 -2.48 -12.52 15.59
N ILE A 144 -1.88 -11.32 15.56
CA ILE A 144 -1.60 -10.58 14.31
C ILE A 144 -0.11 -10.66 13.98
N ALA A 145 0.25 -11.21 12.83
CA ALA A 145 1.60 -11.07 12.27
C ALA A 145 1.63 -10.06 11.12
N VAL A 146 2.79 -9.46 10.88
CA VAL A 146 3.09 -8.75 9.62
C VAL A 146 3.74 -9.74 8.67
N ALA A 147 3.33 -9.77 7.41
CA ALA A 147 3.98 -10.57 6.37
C ALA A 147 5.49 -10.25 6.30
N ALA A 148 6.32 -11.29 6.18
CA ALA A 148 7.77 -11.13 6.09
C ALA A 148 8.19 -10.28 4.87
N ALA A 149 9.42 -9.77 4.87
CA ALA A 149 10.01 -9.13 3.69
C ALA A 149 10.75 -10.11 2.79
N ASP A 150 11.01 -11.29 3.34
CA ASP A 150 11.86 -12.34 2.84
C ASP A 150 11.00 -13.60 2.92
N ASP A 151 10.73 -14.20 1.76
CA ASP A 151 9.92 -15.42 1.65
C ASP A 151 10.63 -16.64 2.25
N HIS A 152 11.92 -16.51 2.60
CA HIS A 152 12.72 -17.51 3.32
C HIS A 152 12.83 -17.23 4.83
N ALA A 153 12.10 -16.24 5.36
CA ALA A 153 12.07 -15.95 6.79
C ALA A 153 11.50 -17.14 7.57
N LYS A 154 12.35 -17.82 8.34
CA LYS A 154 11.97 -18.98 9.18
C LYS A 154 10.99 -18.61 10.29
N ASP A 155 11.10 -17.40 10.84
CA ASP A 155 10.27 -16.91 11.92
C ASP A 155 9.55 -15.62 11.52
N ILE A 156 8.26 -15.56 11.78
CA ILE A 156 7.44 -14.35 11.65
C ILE A 156 7.08 -13.85 13.06
N THR A 157 7.22 -12.55 13.29
CA THR A 157 6.77 -11.94 14.56
C THR A 157 5.26 -11.72 14.55
N ALA A 158 4.56 -12.47 15.39
CA ALA A 158 3.14 -12.26 15.69
C ALA A 158 2.98 -11.47 17.00
N TYR A 159 1.88 -10.74 17.14
CA TYR A 159 1.52 -10.01 18.34
C TYR A 159 0.20 -10.56 18.90
N ASP A 160 0.12 -10.74 20.22
CA ASP A 160 -1.13 -11.10 20.89
C ASP A 160 -1.97 -9.86 21.23
N SER A 161 -3.20 -10.06 21.75
CA SER A 161 -4.07 -8.97 22.15
C SER A 161 -3.56 -8.14 23.34
N GLN A 162 -2.46 -8.54 23.99
CA GLN A 162 -1.75 -7.75 24.99
C GLN A 162 -0.62 -6.90 24.37
N GLY A 163 -0.28 -7.13 23.11
CA GLY A 163 0.81 -6.48 22.39
C GLY A 163 2.17 -7.18 22.56
N HIS A 164 2.22 -8.34 23.22
CA HIS A 164 3.47 -9.09 23.34
C HIS A 164 3.84 -9.73 22.00
N ALA A 165 5.13 -9.69 21.67
CA ALA A 165 5.68 -10.33 20.49
C ALA A 165 5.92 -11.83 20.76
N HIS A 166 5.47 -12.67 19.82
CA HIS A 166 5.70 -14.11 19.78
C HIS A 166 6.37 -14.43 18.45
N ALA A 167 7.47 -15.19 18.46
CA ALA A 167 7.98 -15.81 17.24
C ALA A 167 7.05 -16.95 16.82
N VAL A 168 6.74 -17.04 15.53
CA VAL A 168 5.96 -18.13 14.93
C VAL A 168 6.77 -18.69 13.77
N ASP A 169 7.10 -19.97 13.83
CA ASP A 169 7.77 -20.72 12.76
C ASP A 169 6.88 -20.68 11.50
N ALA A 170 7.38 -20.07 10.43
CA ALA A 170 6.67 -19.90 9.16
C ALA A 170 6.51 -21.21 8.38
N ALA A 171 7.32 -22.24 8.68
CA ALA A 171 7.25 -23.56 8.07
C ALA A 171 6.27 -24.50 8.80
N ARG A 172 5.66 -24.07 9.91
CA ARG A 172 4.70 -24.87 10.69
C ARG A 172 3.33 -24.23 10.74
N VAL A 173 2.30 -25.07 10.73
CA VAL A 173 0.93 -24.63 11.06
C VAL A 173 0.89 -24.24 12.53
N PRO A 174 0.46 -23.02 12.89
CA PRO A 174 0.37 -22.62 14.29
C PRO A 174 -0.88 -23.21 14.96
N ASP A 175 -0.75 -23.68 16.21
CA ASP A 175 -1.86 -24.21 17.02
C ASP A 175 -2.94 -23.15 17.34
N ARG A 176 -2.60 -21.87 17.20
CA ARG A 176 -3.50 -20.73 17.40
C ARG A 176 -3.76 -20.02 16.07
N PRO A 177 -5.00 -19.58 15.81
CA PRO A 177 -5.31 -18.73 14.67
C PRO A 177 -4.36 -17.54 14.56
N LEU A 178 -3.86 -17.32 13.35
CA LEU A 178 -2.94 -16.25 13.02
C LEU A 178 -3.56 -15.42 11.90
N TYR A 179 -3.76 -14.13 12.12
CA TYR A 179 -4.06 -13.19 11.04
C TYR A 179 -2.76 -12.61 10.50
N ILE A 180 -2.58 -12.67 9.18
CA ILE A 180 -1.47 -12.03 8.48
C ILE A 180 -1.95 -10.68 7.96
N LEU A 181 -1.28 -9.62 8.39
CA LEU A 181 -1.36 -8.29 7.82
C LEU A 181 -0.33 -8.21 6.69
N ASP A 182 -0.80 -7.99 5.47
CA ASP A 182 0.01 -7.97 4.26
C ASP A 182 -0.35 -6.76 3.38
N ILE A 183 0.56 -6.37 2.49
CA ILE A 183 0.26 -5.39 1.44
C ILE A 183 -0.45 -6.13 0.30
N ASP A 184 -1.56 -5.60 -0.19
CA ASP A 184 -2.14 -6.00 -1.47
C ASP A 184 -1.22 -5.50 -2.60
N VAL A 185 -0.21 -6.31 -2.92
CA VAL A 185 0.80 -6.00 -3.94
C VAL A 185 0.16 -5.78 -5.31
N THR A 186 -0.91 -6.52 -5.62
CA THR A 186 -1.66 -6.40 -6.89
C THR A 186 -2.33 -5.03 -7.00
N LYS A 187 -3.03 -4.59 -5.96
CA LYS A 187 -3.65 -3.26 -5.88
C LYS A 187 -2.59 -2.16 -5.88
N ALA A 188 -1.54 -2.29 -5.05
CA ALA A 188 -0.47 -1.31 -4.95
C ALA A 188 0.28 -1.13 -6.30
N HIS A 189 0.64 -2.23 -6.98
CA HIS A 189 1.33 -2.18 -8.27
C HIS A 189 0.46 -1.57 -9.37
N ARG A 190 -0.80 -2.01 -9.49
CA ARG A 190 -1.78 -1.45 -10.43
C ARG A 190 -1.97 0.06 -10.25
N VAL A 191 -1.93 0.55 -9.01
CA VAL A 191 -2.07 1.97 -8.70
C VAL A 191 -0.77 2.73 -8.96
N GLY A 192 0.39 2.18 -8.57
CA GLY A 192 1.70 2.76 -8.86
C GLY A 192 1.92 2.98 -10.36
N LEU A 193 1.53 2.02 -11.21
CA LEU A 193 1.58 2.16 -12.67
C LEU A 193 0.70 3.32 -13.17
N LYS A 194 -0.50 3.52 -12.60
CA LYS A 194 -1.36 4.67 -12.95
C LYS A 194 -0.75 6.01 -12.53
N VAL A 195 -0.07 6.06 -11.38
CA VAL A 195 0.66 7.26 -10.94
C VAL A 195 1.78 7.59 -11.91
N LEU A 196 2.57 6.60 -12.33
CA LEU A 196 3.63 6.77 -13.33
C LEU A 196 3.08 7.22 -14.69
N GLN A 197 2.04 6.55 -15.21
CA GLN A 197 1.38 6.93 -16.45
C GLN A 197 0.87 8.37 -16.43
N LYS A 198 0.24 8.80 -15.32
CA LYS A 198 -0.17 10.20 -15.15
C LYS A 198 1.03 11.15 -15.11
N ALA A 199 2.08 10.82 -14.35
CA ALA A 199 3.28 11.66 -14.29
C ALA A 199 3.98 11.80 -15.65
N PHE A 200 4.02 10.75 -16.47
CA PHE A 200 4.52 10.82 -17.84
C PHE A 200 3.60 11.62 -18.77
N ALA A 201 2.28 11.47 -18.66
CA ALA A 201 1.33 12.28 -19.44
C ALA A 201 1.40 13.77 -19.09
N ASP A 202 1.48 14.12 -17.80
CA ASP A 202 1.65 15.49 -17.29
C ASP A 202 3.02 16.11 -17.66
N LYS A 203 3.98 15.29 -18.15
CA LYS A 203 5.31 15.71 -18.60
C LYS A 203 5.54 15.49 -20.10
N ALA A 204 4.58 14.96 -20.82
CA ALA A 204 4.69 14.78 -22.26
C ALA A 204 4.70 16.16 -22.93
N PRO A 205 5.71 16.51 -23.75
CA PRO A 205 5.61 17.70 -24.58
C PRO A 205 4.40 17.54 -25.51
N ALA A 206 3.63 18.62 -25.68
CA ALA A 206 2.42 18.58 -26.49
C ALA A 206 2.74 17.98 -27.86
N SER A 207 2.03 16.91 -28.22
CA SER A 207 2.26 16.20 -29.48
C SER A 207 2.15 17.19 -30.62
N ARG A 208 3.22 17.23 -31.44
CA ARG A 208 3.33 18.02 -32.67
C ARG A 208 1.99 17.98 -33.41
N PRO A 209 1.43 19.14 -33.84
CA PRO A 209 0.10 19.20 -34.43
C PRO A 209 -0.03 18.20 -35.59
N PRO A 210 -1.24 17.68 -35.84
CA PRO A 210 -1.47 16.74 -36.93
C PRO A 210 -0.89 17.32 -38.23
N TYR A 211 -0.14 16.49 -38.96
CA TYR A 211 0.42 16.88 -40.25
C TYR A 211 -0.73 17.27 -41.17
N VAL A 212 -0.90 18.57 -41.39
CA VAL A 212 -1.81 19.09 -42.41
C VAL A 212 -1.16 18.75 -43.74
N ASP A 213 -1.72 17.76 -44.45
CA ASP A 213 -1.27 17.45 -45.79
C ASP A 213 -1.75 18.56 -46.74
N GLU A 214 -0.91 19.57 -46.94
CA GLU A 214 -1.14 20.68 -47.87
C GLU A 214 -1.25 20.23 -49.35
N ARG A 215 -1.06 18.93 -49.65
CA ARG A 215 -1.40 18.36 -50.96
C ARG A 215 -2.91 18.17 -51.17
N ALA A 216 -3.73 18.31 -50.12
CA ALA A 216 -5.18 18.43 -50.24
C ALA A 216 -5.58 19.83 -50.75
N GLY A 217 -5.36 20.06 -52.05
CA GLY A 217 -5.67 21.33 -52.72
C GLY A 217 -7.15 21.76 -52.57
N PRO A 218 -7.44 23.07 -52.75
CA PRO A 218 -8.72 23.66 -52.36
C PRO A 218 -9.91 22.98 -53.06
N ARG A 219 -10.73 22.29 -52.26
CA ARG A 219 -11.97 21.64 -52.70
C ARG A 219 -12.99 22.71 -53.11
N ARG A 220 -12.94 23.11 -54.38
CA ARG A 220 -13.71 24.24 -54.94
C ARG A 220 -15.16 24.25 -54.45
N GLU A 221 -15.48 25.33 -53.75
CA GLU A 221 -16.82 25.67 -53.29
C GLU A 221 -17.75 25.84 -54.50
N ARG A 222 -18.52 24.80 -54.82
CA ARG A 222 -19.64 24.92 -55.75
C ARG A 222 -20.81 25.55 -55.01
N ARG A 223 -20.84 26.88 -55.02
CA ARG A 223 -22.08 27.64 -54.90
C ARG A 223 -23.14 27.02 -55.81
N ARG A 224 -24.23 26.51 -55.22
CA ARG A 224 -25.54 26.49 -55.87
C ARG A 224 -26.52 27.19 -54.95
N SER A 225 -27.12 28.22 -55.52
CA SER A 225 -28.10 29.12 -54.92
C SER A 225 -29.45 28.43 -54.70
N ASP A 226 -30.37 29.19 -54.08
CA ASP A 226 -31.82 29.02 -54.10
C ASP A 226 -32.43 27.85 -53.31
N VAL A 227 -32.86 28.17 -52.08
CA VAL A 227 -34.27 28.04 -51.67
C VAL A 227 -34.66 29.28 -50.83
N ARG A 228 -35.85 29.85 -51.11
CA ARG A 228 -36.42 31.03 -50.42
C ARG A 228 -37.02 30.68 -49.04
N PRO A 229 -37.24 31.68 -48.16
CA PRO A 229 -37.70 31.44 -46.79
C PRO A 229 -39.20 31.18 -46.70
N GLY A 230 -39.60 30.46 -45.64
CA GLY A 230 -40.94 30.51 -45.08
C GLY A 230 -41.80 29.25 -45.25
N GLN A 231 -41.69 28.32 -44.29
CA GLN A 231 -42.86 27.65 -43.73
C GLN A 231 -42.50 26.94 -42.42
N ALA A 232 -43.07 27.43 -41.32
CA ALA A 232 -43.17 26.71 -40.06
C ALA A 232 -44.62 26.21 -39.91
N PRO A 233 -44.84 24.90 -39.77
CA PRO A 233 -46.09 24.31 -39.28
C PRO A 233 -45.87 23.67 -37.88
N PRO A 234 -46.91 23.28 -37.14
CA PRO A 234 -47.29 24.07 -35.97
C PRO A 234 -47.01 23.37 -34.63
N PHE A 235 -47.23 24.11 -33.54
CA PHE A 235 -47.31 23.56 -32.19
C PHE A 235 -48.34 22.41 -32.11
N GLY A 236 -47.85 21.19 -31.90
CA GLY A 236 -48.66 20.02 -31.58
C GLY A 236 -48.82 19.85 -30.07
N ASP A 237 -50.05 19.54 -29.66
CA ASP A 237 -50.55 19.39 -28.28
C ASP A 237 -49.58 18.87 -27.21
N ARG A 238 -49.65 19.52 -26.03
CA ARG A 238 -49.30 18.91 -24.75
C ARG A 238 -50.37 19.19 -23.68
N ARG A 239 -51.60 18.74 -23.96
CA ARG A 239 -52.47 18.18 -22.91
C ARG A 239 -51.93 16.78 -22.60
N GLU A 240 -51.81 16.33 -21.35
CA GLU A 240 -52.85 15.74 -20.48
C GLU A 240 -52.14 15.39 -19.13
N PRO A 241 -52.82 14.91 -18.06
CA PRO A 241 -52.94 15.74 -16.86
C PRO A 241 -52.51 15.05 -15.55
N GLY A 242 -52.82 15.69 -14.42
CA GLY A 242 -53.34 14.99 -13.23
C GLY A 242 -52.40 14.07 -12.44
N ARG A 243 -51.88 14.58 -11.32
CA ARG A 243 -51.62 13.77 -10.11
C ARG A 243 -52.16 14.48 -8.86
N PRO A 244 -53.35 14.09 -8.37
CA PRO A 244 -53.81 14.38 -7.01
C PRO A 244 -53.47 13.22 -6.05
N ALA A 245 -53.62 13.49 -4.76
CA ALA A 245 -53.67 12.57 -3.61
C ALA A 245 -52.39 11.75 -3.31
N GLU A 246 -51.82 11.75 -2.10
CA GLU A 246 -52.39 11.62 -0.74
C GLU A 246 -52.77 10.18 -0.37
N GLN A 247 -51.91 9.56 0.45
CA GLN A 247 -52.14 8.39 1.31
C GLN A 247 -51.07 8.48 2.41
N ASP A 248 -51.31 9.25 3.47
CA ASP A 248 -51.79 8.74 4.75
C ASP A 248 -51.76 7.20 4.89
N THR A 249 -50.83 6.73 5.71
CA THR A 249 -50.89 5.41 6.37
C THR A 249 -50.56 5.54 7.85
N ARG A 250 -51.32 6.36 8.58
CA ARG A 250 -51.49 6.16 10.03
C ARG A 250 -52.25 4.85 10.29
N ARG A 251 -51.56 3.79 10.70
CA ARG A 251 -52.02 2.65 11.54
C ARG A 251 -50.91 1.59 11.62
N ARG A 252 -50.70 0.84 12.71
CA ARG A 252 -51.19 0.92 14.11
C ARG A 252 -50.30 -0.01 14.95
N ARG A 253 -50.10 0.32 16.23
CA ARG A 253 -49.93 -0.59 17.39
C ARG A 253 -49.55 -2.07 17.12
N ALA A 254 -48.44 -2.48 17.71
CA ALA A 254 -48.46 -3.27 18.95
C ALA A 254 -47.23 -2.89 19.80
#